data_AF-A0A1Y3ASJ0-F1
#
_entry.id   AF-A0A1Y3ASJ0-F1
#
_cell.length_a   1.000
_cell.length_b   1.000
_cell.length_c   1.000
_cell.angle_alpha   90.00
_cell.angle_beta   90.00
_cell.angle_gamma   90.00
#
_symmetry.space_group_name_H-M   'P 1'
#
loop_
_entity.id
_entity.type
_entity.pdbx_description
1 polymer ?
#
loop_
_entity_poly.entity_id
_entity_poly.type
_entity_poly.pdbx_seq_one_letter_code
_entity_poly.pdbx_strand_id
1 'polypeptide(L)'
;MNTGISILFKKPTTKVTTLFSFLSPLSSTVWFYVLAAYVGVSTVLFFVGRLSPYEWENPNPCRQNDAILENNFSQLNSFFFTIGSLMQQGSDLTPKAMSTRTIAGL
;
A
#
# COMPACT_ATOMS: atom_id res chain seq x y z
N MET A 1 -32.37 56.47 10.31
CA MET A 1 -31.02 55.88 10.43
C MET A 1 -31.21 54.45 10.89
N ASN A 2 -30.81 53.46 10.09
CA ASN A 2 -31.06 52.04 10.37
C ASN A 2 -29.76 51.38 10.82
N THR A 3 -29.48 51.43 12.13
CA THR A 3 -28.26 50.86 12.70
C THR A 3 -28.52 49.41 13.13
N GLY A 4 -27.94 48.47 12.39
CA GLY A 4 -27.96 47.04 12.69
C GLY A 4 -26.86 46.65 13.68
N ILE A 5 -27.18 45.74 14.60
CA ILE A 5 -26.21 45.17 15.57
C ILE A 5 -25.19 44.33 14.79
N SER A 6 -23.90 44.59 14.99
CA SER A 6 -22.81 43.85 14.36
C SER A 6 -21.80 43.38 15.42
N ILE A 7 -21.23 42.19 15.22
CA ILE A 7 -20.30 41.56 16.16
C ILE A 7 -18.87 41.85 15.70
N LEU A 8 -18.12 42.59 16.52
CA LEU A 8 -16.70 42.81 16.34
C LEU A 8 -15.93 41.60 16.89
N PHE A 9 -15.12 40.95 16.05
CA PHE A 9 -14.23 39.88 16.49
C PHE A 9 -12.78 40.17 16.09
N LYS A 10 -11.85 39.72 16.94
CA LYS A 10 -10.42 39.79 16.67
C LYS A 10 -10.09 38.84 15.51
N LYS A 11 -9.31 39.31 14.54
CA LYS A 11 -8.82 38.47 13.43
C LYS A 11 -8.13 37.23 14.02
N PRO A 12 -8.57 36.00 13.69
CA PRO A 12 -7.97 34.80 14.22
C PRO A 12 -6.51 34.74 13.76
N THR A 13 -5.61 34.42 14.69
CA THR A 13 -4.19 34.21 14.39
C THR A 13 -4.09 33.03 13.42
N THR A 14 -3.48 33.24 12.25
CA THR A 14 -3.29 32.18 11.26
C THR A 14 -2.54 31.02 11.90
N LYS A 15 -3.10 29.81 11.83
CA LYS A 15 -2.42 28.60 12.29
C LYS A 15 -1.08 28.49 11.56
N VAL A 16 -0.01 28.35 12.33
CA VAL A 16 1.33 28.09 11.79
C VAL A 16 1.26 26.75 11.08
N THR A 17 1.44 26.73 9.76
CA THR A 17 1.49 25.49 8.99
C THR A 17 2.73 24.72 9.41
N THR A 18 2.55 23.64 10.14
CA THR A 18 3.64 22.70 10.46
C THR A 18 4.01 21.92 9.20
N LEU A 19 5.29 21.53 9.05
CA LEU A 19 5.79 20.77 7.89
C LEU A 19 4.99 19.49 7.60
N PHE A 20 4.43 18.85 8.63
CA PHE A 20 3.64 17.61 8.54
C PHE A 20 2.13 17.82 8.48
N SER A 21 1.66 19.02 8.13
CA SER A 21 0.22 19.31 8.06
C SER A 21 -0.52 18.41 7.06
N PHE A 22 0.17 17.79 6.10
CA PHE A 22 -0.44 16.85 5.16
C PHE A 22 -0.84 15.51 5.80
N LEU A 23 -0.27 15.11 6.95
CA LEU A 23 -0.72 13.92 7.69
C LEU A 23 -1.95 14.21 8.56
N SER A 24 -2.28 15.48 8.81
CA SER A 24 -3.36 15.91 9.70
C SER A 24 -4.78 15.46 9.35
N PRO A 25 -5.14 15.14 8.09
CA PRO A 25 -6.46 14.59 7.77
C PRO A 25 -6.74 13.25 8.47
N LEU A 26 -5.69 12.53 8.87
CA LEU A 26 -5.78 11.23 9.52
C LEU A 26 -5.18 11.28 10.93
N SER A 27 -5.88 10.70 11.92
CA SER A 27 -5.37 10.61 13.29
C SER A 27 -4.10 9.74 13.37
N SER A 28 -3.19 10.09 14.27
CA SER A 28 -1.94 9.33 14.52
C SER A 28 -2.22 7.84 14.78
N THR A 29 -3.32 7.51 15.46
CA THR A 29 -3.70 6.11 15.71
C THR A 29 -3.95 5.33 14.41
N VAL A 30 -4.58 5.96 13.42
CA VAL A 30 -4.88 5.28 12.15
C VAL A 30 -3.62 5.09 11.31
N TRP A 31 -2.66 6.01 11.39
CA TRP A 31 -1.34 5.80 10.76
C TRP A 31 -0.63 4.55 11.30
N PHE A 32 -0.71 4.28 12.61
CA PHE A 32 -0.18 3.03 13.17
C PHE A 32 -0.92 1.80 12.64
N TYR A 33 -2.25 1.86 12.50
CA TYR A 33 -3.02 0.77 11.88
C TYR A 33 -2.66 0.55 10.41
N VAL A 34 -2.45 1.62 9.64
CA VAL A 34 -2.00 1.55 8.24
C VAL A 34 -0.64 0.87 8.16
N LEU A 35 0.32 1.25 9.02
CA LEU A 35 1.65 0.63 9.05
C LEU A 35 1.57 -0.86 9.41
N ALA A 36 0.76 -1.22 10.41
CA ALA A 36 0.57 -2.61 10.83
C ALA A 36 -0.10 -3.45 9.73
N ALA A 37 -1.14 -2.93 9.09
CA ALA A 37 -1.82 -3.58 7.97
C ALA A 37 -0.88 -3.77 6.78
N TYR A 38 -0.07 -2.76 6.44
CA TYR A 38 0.95 -2.83 5.40
C TYR A 38 1.93 -3.99 5.65
N VAL A 39 2.52 -4.07 6.85
CA VAL A 39 3.45 -5.17 7.19
C VAL A 39 2.75 -6.53 7.18
N GLY A 40 1.52 -6.60 7.69
CA GLY A 40 0.73 -7.82 7.73
C GLY A 40 0.42 -8.36 6.33
N VAL A 41 -0.12 -7.51 5.45
CA VAL A 41 -0.47 -7.88 4.06
C VAL A 41 0.78 -8.30 3.29
N SER A 42 1.89 -7.56 3.38
CA SER A 42 3.14 -7.94 2.71
C SER A 42 3.68 -9.29 3.18
N THR A 43 3.57 -9.58 4.49
CA THR A 43 4.02 -10.85 5.07
C THR A 43 3.13 -12.02 4.61
N VAL A 44 1.81 -11.84 4.63
CA VAL A 44 0.85 -12.85 4.15
C VAL A 44 1.05 -13.12 2.66
N LEU A 45 1.23 -12.07 1.85
CA LEU A 45 1.52 -12.18 0.42
C LEU A 45 2.80 -12.98 0.15
N PHE A 46 3.86 -12.73 0.92
CA PHE A 46 5.13 -13.46 0.83
C PHE A 46 4.94 -14.96 1.10
N PHE A 47 4.27 -15.32 2.20
CA PHE A 47 4.05 -16.74 2.53
C PHE A 47 3.16 -17.44 1.50
N VAL A 48 2.05 -16.82 1.12
CA VAL A 48 1.11 -17.42 0.16
C VAL A 48 1.73 -17.50 -1.23
N GLY A 49 2.49 -16.48 -1.64
CA GLY A 49 3.22 -16.47 -2.90
C GLY A 49 4.27 -17.57 -2.98
N ARG A 50 4.95 -17.89 -1.86
CA ARG A 50 5.96 -18.94 -1.83
C ARG A 50 5.37 -20.36 -1.79
N LEU A 51 4.27 -20.53 -1.07
CA LEU A 51 3.57 -21.81 -0.93
C LEU A 51 2.74 -22.19 -2.17
N SER A 52 2.32 -21.20 -2.96
CA SER A 52 1.52 -21.44 -4.16
C SER A 52 2.40 -21.97 -5.30
N PRO A 53 2.24 -23.24 -5.75
CA PRO A 53 3.07 -23.79 -6.82
C PRO A 53 2.86 -23.07 -8.16
N TYR A 54 1.68 -22.48 -8.37
CA TYR A 54 1.34 -21.71 -9.57
C TYR A 54 2.05 -20.36 -9.70
N GLU A 55 2.71 -19.88 -8.64
CA GLU A 55 3.53 -18.66 -8.68
C GLU A 55 4.96 -18.91 -9.16
N TRP A 56 5.35 -20.19 -9.24
CA TRP A 56 6.67 -20.58 -9.70
C TRP A 56 6.64 -20.71 -11.22
N GLU A 57 7.47 -19.91 -11.90
CA GLU A 57 7.51 -19.84 -13.35
C GLU A 57 8.91 -20.21 -13.86
N ASN A 58 8.94 -20.85 -15.04
CA ASN A 58 10.17 -21.07 -15.75
C ASN A 58 10.63 -19.76 -16.43
N PRO A 59 11.82 -19.23 -16.11
CA PRO A 59 12.32 -17.98 -16.72
C PRO A 59 12.53 -18.09 -18.24
N ASN A 60 12.68 -19.30 -18.78
CA ASN A 60 12.87 -19.58 -20.20
C ASN A 60 11.64 -20.29 -20.80
N PRO A 61 10.61 -19.57 -21.27
CA PRO A 61 9.38 -20.19 -21.81
C PRO A 61 9.64 -21.08 -23.04
N CYS A 62 10.74 -20.86 -23.77
CA CYS A 62 11.13 -21.67 -24.93
C CYS A 62 11.78 -23.01 -24.56
N ARG A 63 12.18 -23.23 -23.30
CA ARG A 63 12.81 -24.46 -22.81
C ARG A 63 11.88 -25.15 -21.82
N GLN A 64 10.93 -25.91 -22.35
CA GLN A 64 9.84 -26.52 -21.58
C GLN A 64 10.28 -27.47 -20.44
N ASN A 65 11.52 -27.98 -20.49
CA ASN A 65 12.04 -29.00 -19.57
C ASN A 65 13.11 -28.47 -18.59
N ASP A 66 13.27 -27.15 -18.46
CA ASP A 66 14.18 -26.60 -17.45
C ASP A 66 13.58 -26.82 -16.04
N ALA A 67 14.35 -27.48 -15.17
CA ALA A 67 13.94 -27.77 -13.79
C ALA A 67 14.04 -26.55 -12.84
N ILE A 68 14.52 -25.41 -13.35
CA ILE A 68 14.71 -24.19 -12.58
C ILE A 68 13.42 -23.37 -12.67
N LEU A 69 12.72 -23.22 -11.55
CA LEU A 69 11.59 -22.32 -11.42
C LEU A 69 11.97 -21.15 -10.52
N GLU A 70 11.57 -19.96 -10.94
CA GLU A 70 11.74 -18.72 -10.20
C GLU A 70 10.42 -18.23 -9.64
N ASN A 71 10.48 -17.52 -8.53
CA ASN A 71 9.32 -16.90 -7.91
C ASN A 71 9.69 -15.46 -7.56
N ASN A 72 8.94 -14.52 -8.11
CA ASN A 72 9.21 -13.10 -7.94
C ASN A 72 8.74 -12.56 -6.58
N PHE A 73 7.93 -13.30 -5.81
CA PHE A 73 7.50 -12.93 -4.45
C PHE A 73 8.59 -13.21 -3.42
N SER A 74 9.64 -12.39 -3.44
CA SER A 74 10.55 -12.22 -2.31
C SER A 74 9.91 -11.32 -1.25
N GLN A 75 10.44 -11.31 -0.02
CA GLN A 75 9.92 -10.49 1.06
C GLN A 75 9.97 -8.99 0.68
N LEU A 76 11.09 -8.51 0.15
CA LEU A 76 11.24 -7.12 -0.30
C LEU A 76 10.32 -6.79 -1.48
N ASN A 77 10.17 -7.71 -2.44
CA ASN A 77 9.26 -7.51 -3.56
C ASN A 77 7.80 -7.47 -3.11
N SER A 78 7.44 -8.23 -2.08
CA SER A 78 6.09 -8.22 -1.49
C SER A 78 5.79 -6.89 -0.81
N PHE A 79 6.78 -6.31 -0.09
CA PHE A 79 6.67 -4.95 0.44
C PHE A 79 6.52 -3.91 -0.67
N PHE A 80 7.35 -4.00 -1.72
CA PHE A 80 7.30 -3.08 -2.86
C PHE A 80 5.97 -3.16 -3.62
N PHE A 81 5.45 -4.37 -3.82
CA PHE A 81 4.12 -4.59 -4.39
C PHE A 81 3.04 -3.91 -3.54
N THR A 82 3.06 -4.14 -2.23
CA THR A 82 2.01 -3.62 -1.32
C THR A 82 2.02 -2.08 -1.27
N ILE A 83 3.20 -1.44 -1.27
CA ILE A 83 3.27 0.04 -1.25
C ILE A 83 2.87 0.62 -2.62
N GLY A 84 3.26 -0.03 -3.73
CA GLY A 84 2.84 0.35 -5.08
C GLY A 84 1.32 0.27 -5.26
N SER A 85 0.69 -0.78 -4.73
CA SER A 85 -0.77 -0.93 -4.70
C SER A 85 -1.44 0.13 -3.83
N LEU A 86 -0.93 0.42 -2.63
CA LEU A 86 -1.47 1.45 -1.74
C LEU A 86 -1.42 2.85 -2.37
N MET A 87 -0.33 3.15 -3.09
CA MET A 87 -0.14 4.43 -3.76
C MET A 87 -0.79 4.49 -5.15
N GLN A 88 -1.45 3.42 -5.61
CA GLN A 88 -2.05 3.29 -6.94
C GLN A 88 -1.03 3.48 -8.09
N GLN A 89 0.24 3.16 -7.85
CA GLN A 89 1.33 3.33 -8.83
C GLN A 89 1.61 2.07 -9.67
N GLY A 90 0.92 0.96 -9.40
CA GLY A 90 1.15 -0.31 -10.07
C GLY A 90 2.51 -0.93 -9.71
N SER A 91 2.77 -2.12 -10.21
CA SER A 91 4.02 -2.86 -10.00
C SER A 91 4.30 -3.80 -11.15
N ASP A 92 5.58 -4.06 -11.42
CA ASP A 92 6.00 -5.07 -12.41
C ASP A 92 5.72 -6.51 -11.93
N LEU A 93 5.46 -6.68 -10.63
CA LEU A 93 5.03 -7.95 -10.04
C LEU A 93 3.53 -8.15 -10.30
N THR A 94 3.19 -9.31 -10.87
CA THR A 94 1.80 -9.68 -11.14
C THR A 94 1.45 -10.99 -10.43
N PRO A 95 0.49 -11.01 -9.48
CA PRO A 95 0.03 -12.24 -8.86
C PRO A 95 -0.68 -13.13 -9.90
N LYS A 96 -0.30 -14.41 -9.95
CA LYS A 96 -0.81 -15.37 -10.94
C LYS A 96 -1.79 -16.37 -10.34
N ALA A 97 -1.47 -16.87 -9.15
CA ALA A 97 -2.32 -17.79 -8.42
C ALA A 97 -3.61 -17.11 -7.97
N MET A 98 -4.69 -17.86 -7.87
CA MET A 98 -5.97 -17.32 -7.37
C MET A 98 -5.82 -16.81 -5.92
N SER A 99 -5.05 -17.52 -5.10
CA SER A 99 -4.78 -17.19 -3.69
C SER A 99 -4.06 -15.85 -3.50
N THR A 100 -3.02 -15.58 -4.29
CA THR A 100 -2.28 -14.31 -4.25
C THR A 100 -3.11 -13.17 -4.82
N ARG A 101 -3.90 -13.43 -5.87
CA ARG A 101 -4.85 -12.44 -6.43
C ARG A 101 -5.93 -12.03 -5.44
N THR A 102 -6.47 -12.98 -4.67
CA THR A 102 -7.45 -12.63 -3.62
C THR A 102 -6.86 -11.75 -2.54
N ILE A 103 -5.60 -11.96 -2.16
CA ILE A 103 -4.91 -11.11 -1.17
C ILE A 103 -4.64 -9.72 -1.75
N ALA A 104 -4.23 -9.65 -3.02
CA ALA A 104 -3.98 -8.38 -3.69
C ALA A 104 -5.25 -7.54 -3.96
N GLY A 105 -6.42 -8.19 -3.97
CA GLY A 105 -7.72 -7.53 -4.17
C GLY A 105 -8.44 -7.12 -2.88
N LEU A 106 -7.92 -7.49 -1.71
CA LEU A 106 -8.41 -7.08 -0.38
C LEU A 106 -7.83 -5.73 0.03
#